data_AF-A0A1L9R671-F1
#
_entry.id   AF-A0A1L9R671-F1
#
_cell.length_a   1.000
_cell.length_b   1.000
_cell.length_c   1.000
_cell.angle_alpha   90.00
_cell.angle_beta   90.00
_cell.angle_gamma   90.00
#
_symmetry.space_group_name_H-M   'P 1'
#
loop_
_entity.id
_entity.type
_entity.pdbx_description
1 polymer ?
#
loop_
_entity_poly.entity_id
_entity_poly.type
_entity_poly.pdbx_seq_one_letter_code
_entity_poly.pdbx_strand_id
1 'polypeptide(L)' 'MAGAISNFLYQHVSLSLIRRNAVYLTSIFAGAFAFEIAYDSSTNRIWDAMNRGRQWKDIKHLYMNKADEDEDDDE' A
#
# COMPACT_ATOMS: atom_id res chain seq x y z
N MET A 1 -13.19 -10.77 42.72
CA MET A 1 -13.92 -10.30 41.52
C MET A 1 -13.01 -9.84 40.38
N ALA A 2 -11.77 -9.38 40.63
CA ALA A 2 -10.85 -8.95 39.56
C ALA A 2 -10.43 -10.07 38.58
N GLY A 3 -10.31 -11.31 39.04
CA GLY A 3 -9.93 -12.46 38.19
C GLY A 3 -11.05 -13.02 37.30
N ALA A 4 -12.32 -12.71 37.57
CA ALA A 4 -13.44 -13.21 36.77
C ALA A 4 -13.64 -12.39 35.48
N ILE A 5 -13.38 -11.09 35.55
CA ILE A 5 -13.48 -10.16 34.40
C ILE A 5 -12.31 -10.38 33.44
N SER A 6 -11.10 -10.64 33.96
CA SER A 6 -9.96 -10.98 33.10
C SER A 6 -10.23 -12.27 32.33
N ASN A 7 -10.67 -13.33 33.01
CA ASN A 7 -10.95 -14.62 32.36
C ASN A 7 -12.09 -14.54 31.33
N PHE A 8 -13.11 -13.70 31.57
CA PHE A 8 -14.20 -13.48 30.61
C PHE A 8 -13.72 -12.80 29.33
N LEU A 9 -12.91 -11.74 29.45
CA LEU A 9 -12.36 -11.02 28.29
C LEU A 9 -11.38 -11.90 27.49
N TYR A 10 -10.51 -12.64 28.16
CA TYR A 10 -9.58 -13.57 27.51
C TYR A 10 -10.33 -14.71 26.81
N GLN A 11 -11.35 -15.30 27.43
CA GLN A 11 -12.13 -16.39 26.84
C GLN A 11 -12.88 -15.91 25.58
N HIS A 12 -13.53 -14.74 25.61
CA HIS A 12 -14.39 -14.29 24.50
C HIS A 12 -13.62 -13.74 23.27
N VAL A 13 -12.49 -13.04 23.50
CA VAL A 13 -11.65 -12.53 22.40
C VAL A 13 -10.93 -13.67 21.69
N SER A 14 -10.36 -14.61 22.45
CA SER A 14 -9.65 -15.78 21.90
C SER A 14 -10.60 -16.73 21.17
N LEU A 15 -11.81 -16.92 21.70
CA LEU A 15 -12.80 -17.86 21.15
C LEU A 15 -13.37 -17.40 19.81
N SER A 16 -13.60 -16.10 19.65
CA SER A 16 -14.31 -15.55 18.48
C SER A 16 -13.40 -15.35 17.26
N LEU A 17 -12.13 -15.03 17.48
CA LEU A 17 -11.19 -14.71 16.38
C LEU A 17 -10.26 -15.87 15.99
N ILE A 18 -9.93 -16.78 16.92
CA ILE A 18 -8.81 -17.72 16.72
C ILE A 18 -9.26 -19.18 16.56
N ARG A 19 -10.44 -19.59 17.05
CA ARG A 19 -10.87 -21.00 16.94
C ARG A 19 -11.39 -21.44 15.57
N ARG A 20 -11.76 -20.51 14.69
CA ARG A 20 -12.24 -20.84 13.34
C ARG A 20 -11.11 -20.58 12.34
N ASN A 21 -10.34 -21.61 11.99
CA ASN A 21 -9.25 -21.55 10.99
C ASN A 21 -9.62 -20.74 9.73
N ALA A 22 -10.86 -20.86 9.26
CA ALA A 22 -11.37 -20.11 8.11
C ALA A 22 -11.42 -18.59 8.32
N VAL A 23 -11.84 -18.12 9.51
CA VAL A 23 -11.89 -16.68 9.84
C VAL A 23 -10.49 -16.13 10.01
N TYR A 24 -9.60 -16.90 10.64
CA TYR A 24 -8.20 -16.54 10.80
C TYR A 24 -7.51 -16.29 9.46
N LEU A 25 -7.56 -17.26 8.54
CA LEU A 25 -6.96 -17.14 7.20
C LEU A 25 -7.60 -16.01 6.37
N THR A 26 -8.93 -15.89 6.41
CA THR A 26 -9.62 -14.82 5.67
C THR A 26 -9.23 -13.44 6.19
N SER A 27 -9.09 -13.28 7.51
CA SER A 27 -8.67 -12.01 8.11
C SER A 27 -7.23 -11.65 7.75
N ILE A 28 -6.33 -12.63 7.69
CA ILE A 28 -4.95 -12.43 7.25
C ILE A 28 -4.92 -12.01 5.78
N PHE A 29 -5.64 -12.68 4.89
CA PHE A 29 -5.67 -12.31 3.48
C PHE A 29 -6.28 -10.94 3.26
N ALA A 30 -7.41 -10.64 3.91
CA ALA A 30 -8.03 -9.32 3.83
C ALA A 30 -7.09 -8.22 4.34
N GLY A 31 -6.40 -8.47 5.46
CA GLY A 31 -5.40 -7.58 6.01
C GLY A 31 -4.19 -7.40 5.08
N ALA A 32 -3.70 -8.47 4.46
CA ALA A 32 -2.59 -8.42 3.53
C ALA A 32 -2.92 -7.58 2.28
N PHE A 33 -4.08 -7.77 1.66
CA PHE A 33 -4.50 -6.96 0.51
C PHE A 33 -4.68 -5.48 0.87
N ALA A 34 -5.31 -5.20 2.01
CA ALA A 34 -5.48 -3.82 2.47
C ALA A 34 -4.11 -3.17 2.77
N PHE A 35 -3.20 -3.91 3.39
CA PHE A 35 -1.85 -3.45 3.68
C PHE A 35 -1.04 -3.23 2.40
N GLU A 36 -1.09 -4.14 1.43
CA GLU A 36 -0.39 -4.02 0.15
C GLU A 36 -0.74 -2.72 -0.57
N ILE A 37 -2.04 -2.43 -0.73
CA ILE A 37 -2.53 -1.20 -1.37
C ILE A 37 -2.02 0.04 -0.62
N ALA A 38 -2.15 0.03 0.71
CA ALA A 38 -1.74 1.16 1.54
C ALA A 38 -0.22 1.36 1.50
N TYR A 39 0.54 0.28 1.56
CA TYR A 39 1.99 0.28 1.59
C TYR A 39 2.59 0.74 0.26
N ASP A 40 2.12 0.20 -0.86
CA ASP A 40 2.59 0.60 -2.19
C ASP A 40 2.28 2.08 -2.45
N SER A 41 1.05 2.51 -2.18
CA SER A 41 0.65 3.91 -2.37
C SER A 41 1.45 4.87 -1.49
N SER A 42 1.71 4.50 -0.23
CA SER A 42 2.47 5.35 0.70
C SER A 42 3.94 5.42 0.32
N THR A 43 4.55 4.28 0.00
CA THR A 43 5.97 4.20 -0.34
C THR A 43 6.25 4.90 -1.66
N ASN A 44 5.39 4.72 -2.68
CA ASN A 44 5.50 5.47 -3.94
C ASN A 44 5.40 6.98 -3.71
N ARG A 45 4.47 7.46 -2.86
CA ARG A 45 4.41 8.89 -2.53
C ARG A 45 5.67 9.42 -1.85
N ILE A 46 6.23 8.65 -0.91
CA ILE A 46 7.49 9.02 -0.23
C ILE A 46 8.63 9.09 -1.24
N TRP A 47 8.75 8.08 -2.09
CA TRP A 47 9.75 8.03 -3.16
C TRP A 47 9.61 9.21 -4.12
N ASP A 48 8.38 9.52 -4.52
CA ASP A 48 8.06 10.61 -5.44
C ASP A 48 8.43 11.97 -4.87
N ALA A 49 8.17 12.17 -3.57
CA ALA A 49 8.53 13.40 -2.88
C ALA A 49 10.05 13.57 -2.76
N MET A 50 10.76 12.48 -2.45
CA MET A 50 12.22 12.50 -2.33
C MET A 50 12.94 12.69 -3.67
N ASN A 51 12.38 12.16 -4.76
CA ASN A 51 13.01 12.18 -6.08
C ASN A 51 12.33 13.16 -7.06
N ARG A 52 11.58 14.13 -6.54
CA ARG A 52 10.91 15.15 -7.37
C ARG A 52 11.94 15.86 -8.26
N GLY A 53 11.58 16.02 -9.54
CA GLY A 53 12.41 16.69 -10.55
C GLY A 53 13.50 15.81 -11.16
N ARG A 54 13.67 14.57 -10.68
CA ARG A 54 14.61 13.59 -11.26
C ARG A 54 13.91 12.40 -11.91
N GLN A 55 12.62 12.23 -11.66
CA GLN A 55 11.87 11.10 -12.19
C GLN A 55 11.51 11.34 -13.64
N TRP A 56 11.47 10.26 -14.44
CA TRP A 56 11.08 10.34 -15.84
C TRP A 56 9.74 11.05 -16.02
N LYS A 57 8.73 10.76 -15.19
CA LYS A 57 7.43 11.44 -15.23
C LYS A 57 7.50 12.96 -15.04
N ASP A 58 8.53 13.47 -14.36
CA ASP A 58 8.73 14.90 -14.14
C ASP A 58 9.46 15.53 -15.35
N ILE A 59 10.42 14.83 -15.96
CA ILE A 59 11.31 15.38 -17.00
C ILE A 59 10.93 14.99 -18.44
N LYS A 60 10.01 14.04 -18.62
CA LYS A 60 9.65 13.47 -19.94
C LYS A 60 9.27 14.52 -20.97
N HIS A 61 8.53 15.55 -20.54
CA HIS A 61 8.07 16.64 -21.41
C HIS A 61 9.22 17.39 -22.11
N LEU A 62 10.40 17.44 -21.50
CA LEU A 62 11.59 18.08 -22.07
C LEU A 62 12.16 17.32 -23.28
N TYR A 63 11.84 16.04 -23.42
CA TYR A 63 12.37 15.16 -24.45
C TYR A 63 11.35 14.79 -25.52
N MET A 64 10.05 14.83 -25.20
CA MET A 64 9.00 14.59 -26.20
C MET A 64 8.91 15.75 -27.19
N ASN A 65 8.92 16.99 -26.70
CA ASN A 65 8.90 18.16 -27.60
C ASN A 65 10.16 18.26 -28.47
N LYS A 66 11.29 17.76 -27.97
CA LYS A 66 12.55 17.74 -28.72
C LYS A 66 12.51 16.72 -29.87
N ALA A 67 11.89 15.57 -29.64
CA ALA A 67 11.67 14.59 -30.71
C ALA A 67 10.70 15.11 -31.77
N ASP A 68 9.64 15.83 -31.36
CA ASP A 68 8.69 16.44 -32.30
C ASP A 68 9.35 17.60 -33.11
N GLU A 69 10.18 18.44 -32.47
CA GLU A 69 10.96 19.49 -33.17
C GLU A 69 12.02 18.90 -34.11
N ASP A 70 12.70 17.81 -33.73
CA ASP A 70 13.68 17.12 -34.58
C ASP A 70 12.99 16.41 -35.78
N GLU A 71 11.73 15.97 -35.66
CA GLU A 71 10.95 15.38 -36.78
C GLU A 71 10.42 16.45 -37.77
N ASP A 72 10.01 17.62 -37.29
CA ASP A 72 9.54 18.74 -38.15
C ASP A 72 10.69 19.43 -38.93
N ASP A 73 11.93 19.40 -38.42
CA ASP A 73 13.12 19.94 -39.12
C ASP A 73 13.66 19.00 -40.23
N ASP A 74 13.22 17.73 -40.26
CA ASP A 74 13.61 16.70 -41.24
C ASP A 74 12.59 16.49 -42.40
N GLU A 75 11.45 17.21 -42.42
CA GLU A 75 10.48 17.33 -43.55
C GLU A 75 10.71 18.56 -44.46
#